data_AF-A0A4Y9YX06-F1
#
_entry.id   AF-A0A4Y9YX06-F1
#
_cell.length_a   1.000
_cell.length_b   1.000
_cell.length_c   1.000
_cell.angle_alpha   90.00
_cell.angle_beta   90.00
_cell.angle_gamma   90.00
#
_symmetry.space_group_name_H-M   'P 1'
#
loop_
_entity.id
_entity.type
_entity.pdbx_description
1 polymer ?
#
loop_
_entity_poly.entity_id
_entity_poly.type
_entity_poly.pdbx_seq_one_letter_code
_entity_poly.pdbx_strand_id
1 'polypeptide(L)'
;MNFFLALLEEKPGKAAYYLQSQNGNMYQSSFFDFPNDAPSEFEPLRPDVPAEISWCSEAFGKNPDAVNLWIGNDRSVTSVHSDGWCLQERLYPHAVYKPTGPGGRLVLTPSQNTPAIRWSSITDPDFIQKLPPSAHPITISVHAGESLYLPAGWWHHVSQSRETTVALNWWYDIESQGMSWVWLNFLRGGDDVPDAPEAGNEEKDALM
;
A
#
# COMPACT_ATOMS: atom_id res chain seq x y z
N MET A 1 3.64 -14.08 -18.64
CA MET A 1 2.74 -14.33 -17.50
C MET A 1 3.01 -15.70 -16.85
N ASN A 2 3.05 -16.80 -17.60
CA ASN A 2 3.25 -18.16 -17.04
C ASN A 2 4.50 -18.35 -16.15
N PHE A 3 5.62 -17.69 -16.45
CA PHE A 3 6.82 -17.82 -15.63
C PHE A 3 6.70 -17.13 -14.26
N PHE A 4 6.04 -15.97 -14.18
CA PHE A 4 5.88 -15.24 -12.92
C PHE A 4 4.91 -15.95 -11.97
N LEU A 5 3.80 -16.47 -12.49
CA LEU A 5 2.86 -17.27 -11.69
C LEU A 5 3.51 -18.56 -11.18
N ALA A 6 4.32 -19.22 -12.02
CA ALA A 6 5.11 -20.37 -11.58
C ALA A 6 6.10 -20.00 -10.45
N LEU A 7 6.74 -18.83 -10.51
CA LEU A 7 7.62 -18.34 -9.42
C LEU A 7 6.88 -18.07 -8.11
N LEU A 8 5.60 -17.69 -8.16
CA LEU A 8 4.77 -17.51 -6.95
C LEU A 8 4.40 -18.86 -6.31
N GLU A 9 4.24 -19.90 -7.13
CA GLU A 9 3.90 -21.26 -6.73
C GLU A 9 5.12 -22.09 -6.29
N GLU A 10 6.31 -21.83 -6.85
CA GLU A 10 7.56 -22.52 -6.50
C GLU A 10 8.12 -22.07 -5.12
N LYS A 11 8.48 -23.04 -4.25
CA LYS A 11 9.33 -22.82 -3.07
C LYS A 11 10.62 -23.63 -3.22
N PRO A 12 11.77 -22.99 -3.48
CA PRO A 12 12.73 -22.76 -2.40
C PRO A 12 13.63 -21.51 -2.61
N GLY A 13 13.32 -20.40 -1.95
CA GLY A 13 14.20 -19.23 -1.92
C GLY A 13 13.71 -18.18 -0.92
N LYS A 14 14.64 -17.38 -0.37
CA LYS A 14 14.34 -16.26 0.56
C LYS A 14 13.60 -15.09 -0.10
N ALA A 15 13.40 -15.12 -1.41
CA ALA A 15 12.77 -14.01 -2.14
C ALA A 15 11.25 -13.99 -1.93
N ALA A 16 10.70 -12.79 -1.75
CA ALA A 16 9.28 -12.50 -1.90
C ALA A 16 9.06 -12.02 -3.34
N TYR A 17 8.11 -12.65 -4.05
CA TYR A 17 7.70 -12.24 -5.40
C TYR A 17 6.34 -11.57 -5.29
N TYR A 18 6.19 -10.41 -5.92
CA TYR A 18 4.93 -9.70 -5.98
C TYR A 18 4.89 -8.82 -7.23
N LEU A 19 3.68 -8.52 -7.68
CA LEU A 19 3.36 -7.54 -8.68
C LEU A 19 2.47 -6.50 -8.00
N GLN A 20 3.05 -5.35 -7.74
CA GLN A 20 2.38 -4.20 -7.20
C GLN A 20 3.07 -2.96 -7.78
N SER A 21 2.31 -2.14 -8.48
CA SER A 21 2.62 -0.74 -8.70
C SER A 21 1.46 0.09 -8.16
N GLN A 22 1.77 1.26 -7.60
CA GLN A 22 0.75 2.18 -7.11
C GLN A 22 0.37 3.15 -8.24
N ASN A 23 -0.72 3.89 -8.04
CA ASN A 23 -1.14 5.00 -8.91
C ASN A 23 -1.66 4.60 -10.30
N GLY A 24 -2.44 3.51 -10.38
CA GLY A 24 -3.29 3.23 -11.54
C GLY A 24 -2.62 2.37 -12.60
N ASN A 25 -2.06 1.22 -12.21
CA ASN A 25 -1.38 0.31 -13.14
C ASN A 25 -2.32 -0.41 -14.11
N MET A 26 -3.63 -0.49 -13.79
CA MET A 26 -4.68 -0.97 -14.69
C MET A 26 -5.38 0.19 -15.38
N TYR A 27 -5.91 1.14 -14.61
CA TYR A 27 -6.58 2.34 -15.08
C TYR A 27 -6.11 3.55 -14.26
N GLN A 28 -5.87 4.66 -14.95
CA GLN A 28 -5.59 5.98 -14.36
C GLN A 28 -6.82 6.86 -14.53
N SER A 29 -6.95 7.93 -13.73
CA SER A 29 -8.02 8.92 -13.85
C SER A 29 -8.19 9.45 -15.30
N SER A 30 -7.09 9.66 -16.02
CA SER A 30 -7.07 10.11 -17.42
C SER A 30 -7.84 9.20 -18.38
N PHE A 31 -8.08 7.93 -18.03
CA PHE A 31 -8.85 7.00 -18.85
C PHE A 31 -10.30 7.46 -19.06
N PHE A 32 -10.89 8.11 -18.06
CA PHE A 32 -12.30 8.54 -18.14
C PHE A 32 -12.49 9.75 -19.05
N ASP A 33 -11.45 10.58 -19.20
CA ASP A 33 -11.46 11.74 -20.09
C ASP A 33 -10.92 11.40 -21.49
N PHE A 34 -9.85 10.60 -21.56
CA PHE A 34 -9.08 10.32 -22.78
C PHE A 34 -8.75 8.81 -22.89
N PRO A 35 -9.74 7.94 -23.15
CA PRO A 35 -9.54 6.49 -23.07
C PRO A 35 -8.53 5.94 -24.08
N ASN A 36 -8.36 6.59 -25.23
CA ASN A 36 -7.40 6.18 -26.27
C ASN A 36 -5.96 6.62 -25.97
N ASP A 37 -5.77 7.56 -25.04
CA ASP A 37 -4.48 8.15 -24.70
C ASP A 37 -4.04 7.82 -23.26
N ALA A 38 -4.79 6.93 -22.59
CA ALA A 38 -4.53 6.52 -21.21
C ALA A 38 -3.77 5.18 -21.17
N PRO A 39 -2.46 5.19 -20.90
CA PRO A 39 -1.64 3.98 -20.91
C PRO A 39 -2.02 3.05 -19.74
N SER A 40 -1.81 1.75 -19.96
CA SER A 40 -1.90 0.71 -18.93
C SER A 40 -0.68 -0.18 -18.98
N GLU A 41 -0.14 -0.55 -17.82
CA GLU A 41 0.93 -1.55 -17.72
C GLU A 41 0.42 -2.94 -18.12
N PHE A 42 -0.89 -3.17 -17.99
CA PHE A 42 -1.57 -4.44 -18.17
C PHE A 42 -2.72 -4.34 -19.18
N GLU A 43 -2.48 -3.64 -20.29
CA GLU A 43 -3.45 -3.47 -21.38
C GLU A 43 -4.15 -4.79 -21.80
N PRO A 44 -3.47 -5.94 -21.93
CA PRO A 44 -4.14 -7.20 -22.28
C PRO A 44 -5.19 -7.69 -21.29
N LEU A 45 -5.16 -7.23 -20.03
CA LEU A 45 -6.09 -7.63 -18.97
C LEU A 45 -7.28 -6.67 -18.82
N ARG A 46 -7.24 -5.48 -19.44
CA ARG A 46 -8.32 -4.48 -19.33
C ARG A 46 -9.71 -5.01 -19.72
N PRO A 47 -9.88 -5.84 -20.76
CA PRO A 47 -11.20 -6.38 -21.09
C PRO A 47 -11.85 -7.18 -19.95
N ASP A 48 -11.04 -7.71 -19.02
CA ASP A 48 -11.50 -8.56 -17.92
C ASP A 48 -11.60 -7.81 -16.57
N VAL A 49 -11.14 -6.54 -16.53
CA VAL A 49 -11.10 -5.73 -15.31
C VAL A 49 -12.04 -4.54 -15.45
N PRO A 50 -13.02 -4.34 -14.55
CA PRO A 50 -13.88 -3.19 -14.64
C PRO A 50 -13.09 -1.91 -14.31
N ALA A 51 -13.21 -0.90 -15.17
CA ALA A 51 -12.59 0.41 -14.96
C ALA A 51 -13.14 1.12 -13.70
N GLU A 52 -14.36 0.77 -13.29
CA GLU A 52 -14.99 1.30 -12.08
C GLU A 52 -16.00 0.32 -11.47
N ILE A 53 -16.40 0.59 -10.23
CA ILE A 53 -17.56 -0.05 -9.60
C ILE A 53 -18.73 0.94 -9.69
N SER A 54 -19.69 0.70 -10.59
CA SER A 54 -20.68 1.71 -10.99
C SER A 54 -21.45 2.33 -9.83
N TRP A 55 -21.89 1.52 -8.85
CA TRP A 55 -22.63 2.03 -7.69
C TRP A 55 -21.74 2.85 -6.75
N CYS A 56 -20.44 2.54 -6.65
CA CYS A 56 -19.49 3.37 -5.90
C CYS A 56 -19.30 4.71 -6.56
N SER A 57 -19.09 4.72 -7.89
CA SER A 57 -18.93 5.96 -8.64
C SER A 57 -20.17 6.84 -8.57
N GLU A 58 -21.36 6.25 -8.63
CA GLU A 58 -22.63 6.96 -8.40
C GLU A 58 -22.70 7.54 -6.98
N ALA A 59 -22.39 6.74 -5.95
CA ALA A 59 -22.44 7.17 -4.56
C ALA A 59 -21.43 8.29 -4.24
N PHE A 60 -20.23 8.24 -4.83
CA PHE A 60 -19.20 9.27 -4.67
C PHE A 60 -19.35 10.45 -5.64
N GLY A 61 -20.24 10.34 -6.64
CA GLY A 61 -20.43 11.37 -7.67
C GLY A 61 -19.21 11.58 -8.56
N LYS A 62 -18.29 10.60 -8.65
CA LYS A 62 -17.06 10.68 -9.43
C LYS A 62 -16.52 9.30 -9.81
N ASN A 63 -15.66 9.26 -10.84
CA ASN A 63 -14.92 8.06 -11.21
C ASN A 63 -13.72 7.81 -10.28
N PRO A 64 -13.16 6.59 -10.24
CA PRO A 64 -11.94 6.31 -9.50
C PRO A 64 -10.74 7.05 -10.08
N ASP A 65 -9.87 7.52 -9.22
CA ASP A 65 -8.62 8.20 -9.55
C ASP A 65 -7.54 7.20 -10.01
N ALA A 66 -7.60 5.97 -9.50
CA ALA A 66 -6.72 4.88 -9.89
C ALA A 66 -7.40 3.51 -9.71
N VAL A 67 -7.07 2.56 -10.58
CA VAL A 67 -7.39 1.14 -10.42
C VAL A 67 -6.11 0.34 -10.50
N ASN A 68 -5.88 -0.52 -9.50
CA ASN A 68 -4.65 -1.27 -9.36
C ASN A 68 -4.91 -2.78 -9.35
N LEU A 69 -4.07 -3.53 -10.06
CA LEU A 69 -3.92 -4.97 -9.96
C LEU A 69 -2.75 -5.31 -9.04
N TRP A 70 -3.02 -6.22 -8.11
CA TRP A 70 -2.08 -6.72 -7.12
C TRP A 70 -2.00 -8.24 -7.23
N ILE A 71 -0.79 -8.78 -7.34
CA ILE A 71 -0.54 -10.23 -7.34
C ILE A 71 0.59 -10.54 -6.36
N GLY A 72 0.38 -11.46 -5.43
CA GLY A 72 1.38 -11.84 -4.43
C GLY A 72 1.02 -13.11 -3.67
N ASN A 73 1.73 -13.38 -2.57
CA ASN A 73 1.47 -14.48 -1.65
C ASN A 73 1.78 -14.07 -0.20
N ASP A 74 1.79 -15.03 0.73
CA ASP A 74 2.03 -14.83 2.17
C ASP A 74 3.33 -14.10 2.52
N ARG A 75 4.29 -14.00 1.60
CA ARG A 75 5.55 -13.27 1.79
C ARG A 75 5.46 -11.79 1.39
N SER A 76 4.36 -11.37 0.80
CA SER A 76 4.10 -10.01 0.31
C SER A 76 3.17 -9.28 1.26
N VAL A 77 3.74 -8.81 2.37
CA VAL A 77 2.99 -8.13 3.43
C VAL A 77 3.16 -6.63 3.32
N THR A 78 2.04 -5.88 3.36
CA THR A 78 2.08 -4.43 3.43
C THR A 78 2.10 -3.99 4.89
N SER A 79 3.09 -3.18 5.26
CA SER A 79 3.21 -2.63 6.62
C SER A 79 1.99 -1.79 7.00
N VAL A 80 1.82 -1.56 8.30
CA VAL A 80 0.75 -0.70 8.81
C VAL A 80 0.89 0.69 8.21
N HIS A 81 -0.12 1.10 7.47
CA HIS A 81 -0.17 2.44 6.92
C HIS A 81 -1.61 2.93 6.87
N SER A 82 -1.74 4.22 6.66
CA SER A 82 -3.00 4.88 6.41
C SER A 82 -2.73 6.09 5.53
N ASP A 83 -3.76 6.48 4.78
CA ASP A 83 -3.80 7.81 4.18
C ASP A 83 -4.24 8.90 5.21
N GLY A 84 -4.45 8.51 6.48
CA GLY A 84 -4.84 9.34 7.63
C GLY A 84 -3.91 9.27 8.86
N TRP A 85 -4.41 9.66 10.04
CA TRP A 85 -3.63 9.97 11.26
C TRP A 85 -3.68 8.89 12.35
N CYS A 86 -2.59 8.79 13.15
CA CYS A 86 -2.45 8.14 14.47
C CYS A 86 -2.25 6.61 14.58
N LEU A 87 -1.03 6.13 14.31
CA LEU A 87 -0.49 4.90 14.92
C LEU A 87 1.03 5.02 15.11
N GLN A 88 1.45 5.61 16.24
CA GLN A 88 2.87 5.76 16.64
C GLN A 88 3.76 6.22 15.47
N GLU A 89 3.36 7.28 14.79
CA GLU A 89 4.15 7.83 13.71
C GLU A 89 5.46 8.42 14.26
N ARG A 90 6.56 8.22 13.53
CA ARG A 90 7.85 8.86 13.81
C ARG A 90 8.48 9.36 12.51
N LEU A 91 9.45 10.26 12.64
CA LEU A 91 10.26 10.72 11.52
C LEU A 91 11.43 9.77 11.26
N TYR A 92 11.47 9.19 10.06
CA TYR A 92 12.53 8.30 9.59
C TYR A 92 13.33 8.93 8.44
N PRO A 93 14.65 8.69 8.35
CA PRO A 93 15.42 9.09 7.18
C PRO A 93 14.87 8.43 5.92
N HIS A 94 14.68 9.22 4.86
CA HIS A 94 14.29 8.67 3.57
C HIS A 94 15.41 7.80 2.98
N ALA A 95 15.07 6.66 2.40
CA ALA A 95 16.01 5.78 1.73
C ALA A 95 15.39 5.12 0.49
N VAL A 96 16.25 4.71 -0.44
CA VAL A 96 15.85 4.02 -1.68
C VAL A 96 16.59 2.71 -1.83
N TYR A 97 15.91 1.68 -2.33
CA TYR A 97 16.59 0.45 -2.73
C TYR A 97 17.41 0.68 -3.99
N LYS A 98 18.69 0.31 -3.95
CA LYS A 98 19.59 0.32 -5.11
C LYS A 98 20.14 -1.08 -5.35
N PRO A 99 20.18 -1.57 -6.59
CA PRO A 99 20.84 -2.83 -6.89
C PRO A 99 22.34 -2.71 -6.64
N THR A 100 22.96 -3.73 -6.05
CA THR A 100 24.42 -3.79 -5.88
C THR A 100 25.17 -4.01 -7.20
N GLY A 101 24.45 -4.28 -8.29
CA GLY A 101 24.96 -4.52 -9.64
C GLY A 101 23.86 -5.13 -10.53
N PRO A 102 24.14 -5.43 -11.81
CA PRO A 102 23.19 -6.13 -12.68
C PRO A 102 22.78 -7.48 -12.09
N GLY A 103 21.50 -7.66 -11.76
CA GLY A 103 20.99 -8.88 -11.09
C GLY A 103 21.39 -9.02 -9.61
N GLY A 104 21.98 -7.98 -9.01
CA GLY A 104 22.40 -7.97 -7.61
C GLY A 104 21.24 -7.81 -6.62
N ARG A 105 21.52 -8.06 -5.33
CA ARG A 105 20.56 -7.81 -4.24
C ARG A 105 20.24 -6.30 -4.17
N LEU A 106 19.00 -5.98 -3.81
CA LEU A 106 18.62 -4.61 -3.48
C LEU A 106 19.14 -4.28 -2.07
N VAL A 107 19.84 -3.15 -1.95
CA VAL A 107 20.31 -2.62 -0.66
C VAL A 107 19.70 -1.25 -0.42
N LEU A 108 19.28 -1.01 0.82
CA LEU A 108 18.72 0.27 1.23
C LEU A 108 19.83 1.32 1.29
N THR A 109 19.71 2.39 0.53
CA THR A 109 20.66 3.51 0.51
C THR A 109 19.95 4.79 0.95
N PRO A 110 20.38 5.44 2.04
CA PRO A 110 19.82 6.71 2.47
C PRO A 110 19.87 7.75 1.35
N SER A 111 18.78 8.50 1.17
CA SER A 111 18.73 9.60 0.21
C SER A 111 19.48 10.82 0.75
N GLN A 112 20.17 11.53 -0.14
CA GLN A 112 20.81 12.81 0.20
C GLN A 112 19.83 13.96 -0.03
N ASN A 113 19.84 14.96 0.86
CA ASN A 113 19.03 16.18 0.76
C ASN A 113 17.50 15.94 0.62
N THR A 114 17.01 14.81 1.15
CA THR A 114 15.58 14.50 1.17
C THR A 114 15.05 14.65 2.60
N PRO A 115 13.90 15.32 2.81
CA PRO A 115 13.28 15.39 4.13
C PRO A 115 13.01 14.01 4.73
N ALA A 116 12.97 13.94 6.07
CA ALA A 116 12.52 12.74 6.77
C ALA A 116 11.06 12.44 6.42
N ILE A 117 10.72 11.16 6.37
CA ILE A 117 9.36 10.68 6.13
C ILE A 117 8.69 10.35 7.45
N ARG A 118 7.41 10.71 7.57
CA ARG A 118 6.57 10.28 8.68
C ARG A 118 6.05 8.87 8.39
N TRP A 119 6.31 7.91 9.27
CA TRP A 119 5.90 6.51 9.10
C TRP A 119 5.52 5.85 10.43
N SER A 120 4.65 4.83 10.40
CA SER A 120 4.27 4.08 11.61
C SER A 120 5.43 3.21 12.13
N SER A 121 5.69 3.26 13.43
CA SER A 121 6.68 2.39 14.09
C SER A 121 6.16 0.99 14.45
N ILE A 122 4.92 0.63 14.06
CA ILE A 122 4.34 -0.67 14.41
C ILE A 122 4.88 -1.74 13.47
N THR A 123 5.74 -2.61 14.00
CA THR A 123 6.39 -3.69 13.23
C THR A 123 5.53 -4.94 13.11
N ASP A 124 4.81 -5.31 14.17
CA ASP A 124 4.03 -6.55 14.21
C ASP A 124 2.58 -6.28 14.68
N PRO A 125 1.73 -5.77 13.78
CA PRO A 125 0.35 -5.40 14.10
C PRO A 125 -0.55 -6.60 14.47
N ASP A 126 -0.15 -7.81 14.13
CA ASP A 126 -0.88 -9.04 14.47
C ASP A 126 -0.86 -9.34 15.98
N PHE A 127 0.06 -8.73 16.75
CA PHE A 127 0.16 -8.89 18.19
C PHE A 127 -0.43 -7.67 18.89
N ILE A 128 -1.63 -7.83 19.46
CA ILE A 128 -2.35 -6.74 20.16
C ILE A 128 -1.49 -6.07 21.23
N GLN A 129 -0.59 -6.81 21.91
CA GLN A 129 0.29 -6.22 22.93
C GLN A 129 1.31 -5.21 22.38
N LYS A 130 1.57 -5.24 21.07
CA LYS A 130 2.45 -4.29 20.37
C LYS A 130 1.70 -3.09 19.79
N LEU A 131 0.36 -3.09 19.87
CA LEU A 131 -0.46 -1.95 19.49
C LEU A 131 -0.60 -0.96 20.66
N PRO A 132 -0.86 0.34 20.38
CA PRO A 132 -1.22 1.29 21.43
C PRO A 132 -2.40 0.80 22.28
N PRO A 133 -2.45 1.07 23.60
CA PRO A 133 -3.56 0.65 24.45
C PRO A 133 -4.94 1.16 24.03
N SER A 134 -4.99 2.27 23.28
CA SER A 134 -6.21 2.86 22.72
C SER A 134 -6.62 2.26 21.36
N ALA A 135 -5.80 1.37 20.77
CA ALA A 135 -6.10 0.75 19.49
C ALA A 135 -7.12 -0.39 19.65
N HIS A 136 -8.11 -0.40 18.76
CA HIS A 136 -9.14 -1.44 18.68
C HIS A 136 -9.12 -2.05 17.28
N PRO A 137 -8.25 -3.04 17.02
CA PRO A 137 -8.10 -3.62 15.69
C PRO A 137 -9.34 -4.42 15.30
N ILE A 138 -9.69 -4.35 14.02
CA ILE A 138 -10.72 -5.18 13.39
C ILE A 138 -10.02 -6.05 12.35
N THR A 139 -10.20 -7.37 12.44
CA THR A 139 -9.64 -8.32 11.47
C THR A 139 -10.73 -8.75 10.51
N ILE A 140 -10.47 -8.58 9.21
CA ILE A 140 -11.37 -8.93 8.12
C ILE A 140 -10.62 -9.86 7.17
N SER A 141 -11.26 -10.95 6.76
CA SER A 141 -10.79 -11.79 5.66
C SER A 141 -11.67 -11.53 4.44
N VAL A 142 -11.04 -11.25 3.30
CA VAL A 142 -11.73 -11.02 2.03
C VAL A 142 -11.37 -12.17 1.10
N HIS A 143 -12.36 -12.90 0.64
CA HIS A 143 -12.23 -14.06 -0.25
C HIS A 143 -12.52 -13.69 -1.70
N ALA A 144 -12.25 -14.63 -2.61
CA ALA A 144 -12.52 -14.45 -4.03
C ALA A 144 -14.02 -14.15 -4.27
N GLY A 145 -14.29 -13.07 -5.00
CA GLY A 145 -15.66 -12.60 -5.27
C GLY A 145 -16.22 -11.65 -4.21
N GLU A 146 -15.51 -11.42 -3.11
CA GLU A 146 -15.89 -10.44 -2.09
C GLU A 146 -15.23 -9.08 -2.36
N SER A 147 -15.78 -8.04 -1.75
CA SER A 147 -15.23 -6.69 -1.81
C SER A 147 -15.33 -6.03 -0.45
N LEU A 148 -14.26 -5.36 -0.04
CA LEU A 148 -14.19 -4.57 1.18
C LEU A 148 -14.16 -3.09 0.82
N TYR A 149 -15.13 -2.34 1.34
CA TYR A 149 -14.99 -0.88 1.39
C TYR A 149 -14.09 -0.52 2.56
N LEU A 150 -12.89 -0.05 2.26
CA LEU A 150 -11.95 0.49 3.24
C LEU A 150 -12.12 2.01 3.28
N PRO A 151 -12.70 2.59 4.35
CA PRO A 151 -12.93 4.02 4.40
C PRO A 151 -11.61 4.77 4.50
N ALA A 152 -11.60 5.97 3.93
CA ALA A 152 -10.39 6.76 3.90
C ALA A 152 -9.95 7.20 5.31
N GLY A 153 -8.64 7.21 5.55
CA GLY A 153 -8.04 7.48 6.85
C GLY A 153 -8.05 6.31 7.85
N TRP A 154 -8.52 5.13 7.44
CA TRP A 154 -8.38 3.92 8.25
C TRP A 154 -6.95 3.38 8.18
N TRP A 155 -6.39 3.04 9.32
CA TRP A 155 -5.14 2.29 9.39
C TRP A 155 -5.40 0.84 9.01
N HIS A 156 -4.56 0.32 8.15
CA HIS A 156 -4.70 -1.04 7.67
C HIS A 156 -3.35 -1.71 7.51
N HIS A 157 -3.38 -3.02 7.74
CA HIS A 157 -2.29 -3.95 7.53
C HIS A 157 -2.85 -5.08 6.67
N VAL A 158 -2.15 -5.40 5.58
CA VAL A 158 -2.65 -6.37 4.61
C VAL A 158 -1.65 -7.51 4.52
N SER A 159 -2.13 -8.71 4.81
CA SER A 159 -1.46 -9.97 4.54
C SER A 159 -2.29 -10.77 3.53
N GLN A 160 -1.62 -11.66 2.81
CA GLN A 160 -2.21 -12.46 1.74
C GLN A 160 -2.14 -13.94 2.09
N SER A 161 -2.95 -14.75 1.40
CA SER A 161 -2.94 -16.20 1.62
C SER A 161 -1.59 -16.81 1.22
N ARG A 162 -1.31 -18.04 1.69
CA ARG A 162 -0.09 -18.79 1.28
C ARG A 162 -0.04 -19.08 -0.21
N GLU A 163 -1.20 -19.13 -0.85
CA GLU A 163 -1.34 -19.34 -2.28
C GLU A 163 -1.30 -18.00 -3.02
N THR A 164 -1.21 -18.08 -4.34
CA THR A 164 -1.25 -16.89 -5.20
C THR A 164 -2.55 -16.12 -4.97
N THR A 165 -2.43 -14.88 -4.52
CA THR A 165 -3.54 -13.94 -4.33
C THR A 165 -3.51 -12.94 -5.47
N VAL A 166 -4.65 -12.80 -6.18
CA VAL A 166 -4.88 -11.78 -7.20
C VAL A 166 -6.00 -10.87 -6.70
N ALA A 167 -5.73 -9.58 -6.56
CA ALA A 167 -6.68 -8.60 -6.04
C ALA A 167 -6.70 -7.34 -6.90
N LEU A 168 -7.85 -6.68 -6.91
CA LEU A 168 -8.08 -5.38 -7.54
C LEU A 168 -8.51 -4.38 -6.48
N ASN A 169 -8.11 -3.12 -6.62
CA ASN A 169 -8.63 -2.02 -5.82
C ASN A 169 -8.90 -0.79 -6.68
N TRP A 170 -9.95 -0.05 -6.31
CA TRP A 170 -10.38 1.20 -6.94
C TRP A 170 -10.21 2.32 -5.91
N TRP A 171 -9.33 3.26 -6.19
CA TRP A 171 -9.09 4.41 -5.34
C TRP A 171 -9.99 5.55 -5.77
N TYR A 172 -10.76 6.06 -4.83
CA TYR A 172 -11.54 7.28 -4.95
C TYR A 172 -10.94 8.25 -3.95
N ASP A 173 -10.24 9.28 -4.42
CA ASP A 173 -9.64 10.29 -3.54
C ASP A 173 -10.72 10.94 -2.68
N ILE A 174 -10.39 11.23 -1.43
CA ILE A 174 -11.24 12.12 -0.65
C ILE A 174 -11.19 13.49 -1.32
N GLU A 175 -12.33 14.12 -1.54
CA GLU A 175 -12.33 15.54 -1.88
C GLU A 175 -11.56 16.29 -0.80
N SER A 176 -10.42 16.89 -1.18
CA SER A 176 -9.56 17.68 -0.32
C SER A 176 -10.16 19.07 -0.02
N GLN A 177 -11.48 19.12 0.10
CA GLN A 177 -12.27 20.33 0.30
C GLN A 177 -13.22 20.16 1.49
N GLY A 178 -13.51 21.28 2.14
CA GLY A 178 -14.44 21.32 3.27
C GLY A 178 -13.84 20.88 4.60
N MET A 179 -14.73 20.73 5.58
CA MET A 179 -14.34 20.56 6.99
C MET A 179 -13.58 19.25 7.25
N SER A 180 -13.83 18.18 6.50
CA SER A 180 -13.16 16.89 6.70
C SER A 180 -11.66 16.98 6.49
N TRP A 181 -11.21 17.66 5.42
CA TRP A 181 -9.77 17.88 5.16
C TRP A 181 -9.14 18.81 6.21
N VAL A 182 -9.86 19.85 6.63
CA VAL A 182 -9.41 20.77 7.69
C VAL A 182 -9.23 20.01 9.01
N TRP A 183 -10.20 19.17 9.39
CA TRP A 183 -10.11 18.35 10.59
C TRP A 183 -9.00 17.31 10.49
N LEU A 184 -8.84 16.64 9.36
CA LEU A 184 -7.74 15.68 9.15
C LEU A 184 -6.37 16.36 9.28
N ASN A 185 -6.20 17.56 8.70
CA ASN A 185 -4.95 18.30 8.83
C ASN A 185 -4.72 18.88 10.22
N PHE A 186 -5.77 19.38 10.89
CA PHE A 186 -5.67 19.86 12.26
C PHE A 186 -5.26 18.73 13.19
N LEU A 187 -5.89 17.55 13.05
CA LEU A 187 -5.52 16.35 13.80
C LEU A 187 -4.10 15.87 13.44
N ARG A 188 -3.68 15.99 12.18
CA ARG A 188 -2.34 15.57 11.72
C ARG A 188 -1.21 16.52 12.12
N GLY A 189 -1.51 17.82 12.28
CA GLY A 189 -0.56 18.89 12.56
C GLY A 189 -0.52 19.35 14.01
N GLY A 190 -1.35 18.76 14.89
CA GLY A 190 -1.49 19.19 16.28
C GLY A 190 -0.33 18.79 17.20
N ASP A 191 0.36 17.68 16.90
CA ASP A 191 1.43 17.14 17.74
C ASP A 191 2.78 17.10 17.00
N ASP A 192 3.85 17.49 17.70
CA ASP A 192 5.23 17.27 17.25
C ASP A 192 5.49 15.77 17.10
N VAL A 193 5.86 15.33 15.90
CA VAL A 193 6.18 13.92 15.66
C VAL A 193 7.63 13.66 16.05
N PRO A 194 7.89 12.73 16.98
CA PRO A 194 9.24 12.48 17.45
C PRO A 194 10.08 11.79 16.36
N ASP A 195 11.39 11.98 16.45
CA ASP A 195 12.34 11.23 15.64
C ASP A 195 12.27 9.72 15.96
N ALA A 196 12.53 8.91 14.94
CA ALA A 196 12.78 7.49 15.13
C ALA A 196 13.97 7.27 16.10
N PRO A 197 13.94 6.22 16.95
CA PRO A 197 15.08 5.91 17.78
C PRO A 197 16.28 5.57 16.87
N GLU A 198 17.51 5.91 17.30
CA GLU A 198 18.70 5.47 16.58
C GLU A 198 18.70 3.94 16.49
N ALA A 199 18.80 3.41 15.27
CA ALA A 199 18.74 1.97 15.04
C ALA A 199 19.78 1.24 15.90
N GLY A 200 19.32 0.53 16.92
CA GLY A 200 20.14 -0.42 17.66
C GLY A 200 20.62 -1.51 16.71
N ASN A 201 21.74 -2.16 17.02
CA ASN A 201 22.34 -3.18 16.14
C ASN A 201 21.39 -4.35 15.79
N GLU A 202 20.29 -4.54 16.52
CA GLU A 202 19.29 -5.60 16.31
C GLU A 202 18.23 -5.25 15.22
N GLU A 203 17.94 -3.97 14.94
CA GLU A 203 16.96 -3.58 13.91
C GLU A 203 17.50 -3.74 12.47
N LYS A 204 18.83 -3.85 12.32
CA LYS A 204 19.45 -4.10 11.01
C LYS A 204 19.12 -5.49 10.45
N ASP A 205 18.74 -6.43 11.31
CA ASP A 205 18.43 -7.81 10.93
C ASP A 205 16.93 -8.02 10.61
N ALA A 206 16.05 -7.14 11.07
CA ALA A 206 14.61 -7.22 10.82
C ALA A 206 14.20 -6.77 9.40
N LEU A 207 15.12 -6.13 8.67
CA LEU A 207 14.94 -5.64 7.29
C LEU A 207 15.78 -6.43 6.26
N MET A 208 16.32 -7.61 6.63
CA MET A 208 17.17 -8.46 5.76
C MET A 208 16.45 -9.65 5.12
#